data_AF-A0A8H7VTA8-F1
#
_entry.id   AF-A0A8H7VTA8-F1
#
_cell.length_a   1.000
_cell.length_b   1.000
_cell.length_c   1.000
_cell.angle_alpha   90.00
_cell.angle_beta   90.00
_cell.angle_gamma   90.00
#
_symmetry.space_group_name_H-M   'P 1'
#
loop_
_entity.id
_entity.type
_entity.pdbx_description
1 polymer ?
#
loop_
_entity_poly.entity_id
_entity_poly.type
_entity_poly.pdbx_seq_one_letter_code
_entity_poly.pdbx_strand_id
1 'polypeptide(L)'
;MVPKDENDLGTIDSERSQFHNERYIFPIGYTVERTYMSMVDPNNQTTYTCKVEDGQEGPLFTLSAADAPEIELSARTATGVWALVIKKANEVRQKESSNAISGPEYYGFAHPLVIEMIEEMEGVDECFRYKRRHKEL
;
A
#
# COMPACT_ATOMS: atom_id res chain seq x y z
N MET A 1 7.31 -4.93 7.28
CA MET A 1 6.05 -4.53 6.63
C MET A 1 5.60 -5.69 5.77
N VAL A 2 4.92 -6.63 6.40
CA VAL A 2 4.32 -7.83 5.80
C VAL A 2 2.94 -7.95 6.48
N PRO A 3 1.88 -8.36 5.75
CA PRO A 3 0.58 -8.70 6.34
C PRO A 3 0.75 -9.62 7.57
N LYS A 4 -0.06 -9.43 8.62
CA LYS A 4 0.09 -10.21 9.86
C LYS A 4 -0.53 -11.59 9.71
N ASP A 5 -1.66 -11.66 9.02
CA ASP A 5 -2.44 -12.87 8.79
C ASP A 5 -2.83 -13.03 7.31
N GLU A 6 -3.26 -14.22 6.88
CA GLU A 6 -3.76 -14.47 5.52
C GLU A 6 -4.95 -13.57 5.17
N ASN A 7 -5.82 -13.27 6.14
CA ASN A 7 -6.94 -12.34 5.97
C ASN A 7 -6.48 -10.91 5.59
N ASP A 8 -5.27 -10.52 5.99
CA ASP A 8 -4.70 -9.21 5.64
C ASP A 8 -4.19 -9.16 4.20
N LEU A 9 -4.13 -10.28 3.47
CA LEU A 9 -3.81 -10.28 2.04
C LEU A 9 -4.98 -9.81 1.18
N GLY A 10 -6.22 -9.91 1.68
CA GLY A 10 -7.42 -9.55 0.92
C GLY A 10 -7.79 -10.57 -0.17
N THR A 11 -8.38 -10.11 -1.26
CA THR A 11 -8.84 -10.94 -2.37
C THR A 11 -8.44 -10.35 -3.71
N ILE A 12 -7.96 -11.18 -4.64
CA ILE A 12 -7.57 -10.74 -5.98
C ILE A 12 -8.83 -10.46 -6.81
N ASP A 13 -8.84 -9.31 -7.49
CA ASP A 13 -9.76 -9.03 -8.58
C ASP A 13 -9.01 -9.11 -9.92
N SER A 14 -9.22 -10.23 -10.61
CA SER A 14 -8.61 -10.49 -11.92
C SER A 14 -9.43 -9.95 -13.08
N GLU A 15 -10.74 -9.74 -12.90
CA GLU A 15 -11.65 -9.25 -13.94
C GLU A 15 -11.39 -7.77 -14.26
N ARG A 16 -11.12 -6.96 -13.24
CA ARG A 16 -10.86 -5.52 -13.38
C ARG A 16 -9.36 -5.24 -13.50
N SER A 17 -8.91 -4.97 -14.73
CA SER A 17 -7.51 -4.69 -15.10
C SER A 17 -6.81 -3.52 -14.37
N GLN A 18 -7.55 -2.74 -13.57
CA GLN A 18 -7.06 -1.66 -12.73
C GLN A 18 -6.45 -2.17 -11.41
N PHE A 19 -6.80 -3.39 -10.98
CA PHE A 19 -6.28 -4.00 -9.74
C PHE A 19 -4.95 -4.73 -9.94
N HIS A 20 -4.41 -4.77 -11.15
CA HIS A 20 -3.09 -5.34 -11.40
C HIS A 20 -2.38 -4.66 -12.57
N ASN A 21 -1.05 -4.65 -12.53
CA ASN A 21 -0.19 -4.21 -13.60
C ASN A 21 0.96 -5.21 -13.78
N GLU A 22 1.93 -4.90 -14.65
CA GLU A 22 3.06 -5.81 -14.91
C GLU A 22 3.90 -6.16 -13.67
N ARG A 23 3.87 -5.33 -12.62
CA ARG A 23 4.74 -5.48 -11.44
C ARG A 23 4.01 -5.86 -10.17
N TYR A 24 2.74 -5.48 -10.03
CA TYR A 24 2.00 -5.58 -8.77
C TYR A 24 0.55 -6.00 -9.03
N ILE A 25 0.02 -6.80 -8.12
CA ILE A 25 -1.41 -7.05 -7.91
C ILE A 25 -1.81 -6.30 -6.63
N PHE A 26 -3.00 -5.71 -6.62
CA PHE A 26 -3.53 -4.91 -5.52
C PHE A 26 -4.80 -5.58 -4.99
N PRO A 27 -4.72 -6.57 -4.09
CA PRO A 27 -5.90 -7.27 -3.61
C PRO A 27 -6.84 -6.35 -2.84
N ILE A 28 -8.14 -6.50 -3.01
CA ILE A 28 -9.16 -5.78 -2.25
C ILE A 28 -9.17 -6.30 -0.82
N GLY A 29 -9.11 -5.40 0.16
CA GLY A 29 -9.00 -5.74 1.59
C GLY A 29 -7.55 -5.91 2.08
N TYR A 30 -6.55 -5.85 1.19
CA TYR A 30 -5.15 -5.93 1.58
C TYR A 30 -4.84 -4.90 2.67
N THR A 31 -4.24 -5.33 3.76
CA THR A 31 -3.93 -4.51 4.93
C THR A 31 -2.48 -4.71 5.36
N VAL A 32 -1.75 -3.63 5.59
CA VAL A 32 -0.39 -3.70 6.16
C VAL A 32 -0.10 -2.53 7.08
N GLU A 33 0.71 -2.76 8.10
CA GLU A 33 1.20 -1.70 8.97
C GLU A 33 2.59 -1.22 8.59
N ARG A 34 2.77 0.10 8.69
CA ARG A 34 4.05 0.76 8.50
C ARG A 34 4.30 1.85 9.52
N THR A 35 5.43 1.79 10.20
CA THR A 35 5.92 2.92 10.99
C THR A 35 6.54 3.98 10.08
N TYR A 36 6.12 5.23 10.26
CA TYR A 36 6.68 6.40 9.59
C TYR A 36 6.52 7.66 10.46
N MET A 37 7.06 8.79 10.01
CA MET A 37 6.93 10.09 10.69
C MET A 37 5.45 10.44 10.91
N SER A 38 5.11 10.94 12.10
CA SER A 38 3.75 11.39 12.40
C SER A 38 3.36 12.60 11.54
N MET A 39 2.08 12.67 11.17
CA MET A 39 1.48 13.83 10.50
C MET A 39 1.02 14.91 11.48
N VAL A 40 1.07 14.66 12.79
CA VAL A 40 0.52 15.55 13.83
C VAL A 40 1.52 15.88 14.94
N ASP A 41 2.58 15.09 15.09
CA ASP A 41 3.67 15.33 16.04
C ASP A 41 5.03 15.42 15.31
N PRO A 42 5.72 16.57 15.32
CA PRO A 42 6.98 16.75 14.59
C PRO A 42 8.14 15.89 15.13
N ASN A 43 8.03 15.40 16.35
CA ASN A 43 9.12 14.73 17.08
C ASN A 43 8.95 13.22 17.15
N ASN A 44 7.81 12.68 16.71
CA ASN A 44 7.48 11.27 16.86
C ASN A 44 7.20 10.57 15.52
N GLN A 45 7.25 9.25 15.59
CA GLN A 45 6.75 8.36 14.54
C GLN A 45 5.46 7.70 15.04
N THR A 46 4.67 7.25 14.09
CA THR A 46 3.40 6.56 14.33
C THR A 46 3.29 5.36 13.40
N THR A 47 2.40 4.43 13.75
CA THR A 47 2.05 3.31 12.88
C THR A 47 0.90 3.73 11.98
N TYR A 48 1.12 3.61 10.68
CA TYR A 48 0.09 3.76 9.66
C TYR A 48 -0.49 2.40 9.31
N THR A 49 -1.81 2.29 9.31
CA THR A 49 -2.52 1.17 8.71
C THR A 49 -2.80 1.53 7.25
N CYS A 50 -2.23 0.77 6.32
CA CYS A 50 -2.39 0.95 4.89
C CYS A 50 -3.39 -0.09 4.39
N LYS A 51 -4.38 0.33 3.60
CA LYS A 51 -5.35 -0.59 3.00
C LYS A 51 -5.53 -0.38 1.50
N VAL A 52 -5.91 -1.44 0.81
CA VAL A 52 -6.50 -1.37 -0.53
C VAL A 52 -7.97 -1.69 -0.41
N GLU A 53 -8.82 -0.77 -0.83
CA GLU A 53 -10.27 -0.91 -0.82
C GLU A 53 -10.82 -0.99 -2.25
N ASP A 54 -12.04 -1.52 -2.39
CA ASP A 54 -12.75 -1.49 -3.67
C ASP A 54 -13.27 -0.08 -3.94
N GLY A 55 -12.54 0.66 -4.76
CA GLY A 55 -12.90 1.99 -5.23
C GLY A 55 -13.81 1.98 -6.46
N GLN A 56 -14.54 0.89 -6.73
CA GLN A 56 -15.44 0.61 -7.87
C GLN A 56 -14.75 0.59 -9.23
N GLU A 57 -14.14 1.70 -9.63
CA GLU A 57 -13.40 1.88 -10.87
C GLU A 57 -11.95 1.35 -10.80
N GLY A 58 -11.54 0.78 -9.67
CA GLY A 58 -10.16 0.37 -9.40
C GLY A 58 -9.79 0.48 -7.92
N PRO A 59 -8.53 0.20 -7.55
CA PRO A 59 -8.09 0.23 -6.16
C PRO A 59 -8.15 1.63 -5.57
N LEU A 60 -8.69 1.73 -4.36
CA LEU A 60 -8.57 2.91 -3.51
C LEU A 60 -7.54 2.61 -2.42
N PHE A 61 -6.46 3.37 -2.38
CA PHE A 61 -5.39 3.20 -1.39
C PHE A 61 -5.67 4.13 -0.22
N THR A 62 -5.85 3.59 0.97
CA THR A 62 -6.16 4.36 2.19
C THR A 62 -5.09 4.23 3.27
N LEU A 63 -4.93 5.28 4.07
CA LEU A 63 -3.99 5.34 5.19
C LEU A 63 -4.67 5.99 6.40
N SER A 64 -4.56 5.35 7.56
CA SER A 64 -4.91 5.94 8.86
C SER A 64 -3.72 5.85 9.82
N ALA A 65 -3.47 6.91 10.57
CA ALA A 65 -2.38 6.97 11.53
C ALA A 65 -2.88 6.63 12.94
N ALA A 66 -2.15 5.80 13.69
CA ALA A 66 -2.56 5.36 15.02
C ALA A 66 -2.68 6.51 16.05
N ASP A 67 -1.96 7.61 15.84
CA ASP A 67 -1.95 8.83 16.66
C ASP A 67 -2.92 9.91 16.15
N ALA A 68 -3.61 9.67 15.03
CA ALA A 68 -4.67 10.52 14.50
C ALA A 68 -5.73 9.66 13.76
N PRO A 69 -6.42 8.74 14.46
CA PRO A 69 -7.30 7.74 13.85
C PRO A 69 -8.53 8.32 13.15
N GLU A 70 -8.91 9.56 13.46
CA GLU A 70 -9.97 10.32 12.79
C GLU A 70 -9.56 10.88 11.41
N ILE A 71 -8.26 10.89 11.11
CA ILE A 71 -7.72 11.35 9.83
C ILE A 71 -7.46 10.14 8.95
N GLU A 72 -8.37 9.90 8.01
CA GLU A 72 -8.17 8.97 6.92
C GLU A 72 -7.77 9.71 5.64
N LEU A 73 -6.72 9.23 4.99
CA LEU A 73 -6.27 9.72 3.69
C LEU A 73 -6.52 8.66 2.63
N SER A 74 -6.92 9.07 1.44
CA SER A 74 -7.10 8.16 0.32
C SER A 74 -6.61 8.73 -1.01
N ALA A 75 -6.19 7.85 -1.91
CA ALA A 75 -5.87 8.20 -3.29
C ALA A 75 -6.02 6.99 -4.23
N ARG A 76 -6.05 7.24 -5.55
CA ARG A 76 -6.14 6.20 -6.59
C ARG A 76 -4.81 5.48 -6.87
N THR A 77 -3.72 5.88 -6.21
CA THR A 77 -2.43 5.22 -6.30
C THR A 77 -1.75 5.18 -4.93
N ALA A 78 -1.00 4.10 -4.66
CA ALA A 78 -0.19 3.98 -3.45
C ALA A 78 0.78 5.16 -3.27
N THR A 79 1.39 5.64 -4.37
CA THR A 79 2.28 6.81 -4.34
C THR A 79 1.53 8.08 -3.99
N GLY A 80 0.32 8.26 -4.52
CA GLY A 80 -0.51 9.43 -4.26
C GLY A 80 -0.87 9.58 -2.78
N VAL A 81 -1.33 8.50 -2.13
CA VAL A 81 -1.72 8.58 -0.72
C VAL A 81 -0.51 8.76 0.21
N TRP A 82 0.63 8.13 -0.09
CA TRP A 82 1.86 8.37 0.66
C TRP A 82 2.42 9.79 0.44
N ALA A 83 2.26 10.38 -0.75
CA ALA A 83 2.62 11.77 -0.99
C ALA A 83 1.86 12.73 -0.06
N LEU A 84 0.58 12.45 0.25
CA LEU A 84 -0.19 13.22 1.23
C LEU A 84 0.40 13.10 2.65
N VAL A 85 0.76 11.88 3.08
CA VAL A 85 1.38 11.64 4.39
C VAL A 85 2.71 12.38 4.52
N ILE A 86 3.58 12.25 3.51
CA ILE A 86 4.90 12.90 3.50
C ILE A 86 4.75 14.41 3.55
N LYS A 87 3.83 14.97 2.75
CA LYS A 87 3.55 16.39 2.75
C LYS A 87 3.15 16.87 4.14
N LYS A 88 2.15 16.26 4.77
CA LYS A 88 1.69 16.62 6.13
C LYS A 88 2.78 16.46 7.19
N ALA A 89 3.52 15.34 7.17
CA ALA A 89 4.62 15.10 8.10
C ALA A 89 5.76 16.13 7.95
N ASN A 90 6.05 16.57 6.72
CA ASN A 90 7.04 17.62 6.47
C ASN A 90 6.55 19.01 6.89
N GLU A 91 5.26 19.32 6.67
CA GLU A 91 4.63 20.58 7.09
C GLU A 91 4.73 20.75 8.61
N VAL A 92 4.36 19.73 9.38
CA VAL A 92 4.45 19.76 10.86
C VAL A 92 5.89 19.89 11.34
N ARG A 93 6.85 19.36 10.58
CA ARG A 93 8.29 19.44 10.87
C ARG A 93 8.98 20.68 10.31
N GLN A 94 8.26 21.56 9.62
CA GLN A 94 8.80 22.75 8.97
C GLN A 94 9.95 22.43 7.99
N LYS A 95 9.80 21.36 7.20
CA LYS A 95 10.79 20.93 6.19
C LYS A 95 10.27 21.16 4.78
N GLU A 96 11.09 21.77 3.92
CA GLU A 96 10.76 21.98 2.49
C GLU A 96 11.10 20.79 1.57
N SER A 97 11.83 19.78 2.06
CA SER A 97 12.30 18.68 1.22
C SER A 97 11.24 17.61 0.99
N SER A 98 10.90 17.32 -0.27
CA SER A 98 10.21 16.08 -0.66
C SER A 98 11.21 15.06 -1.23
N ASN A 99 11.44 13.95 -0.54
CA ASN A 99 12.13 12.82 -1.15
C ASN A 99 11.12 12.07 -2.04
N ALA A 100 11.53 11.68 -3.25
CA ALA A 100 10.73 10.80 -4.08
C ALA A 100 10.59 9.44 -3.39
N ILE A 101 9.36 8.92 -3.32
CA ILE A 101 9.05 7.66 -2.64
C ILE A 101 8.29 6.74 -3.58
N SER A 102 8.64 5.46 -3.56
CA SER A 102 7.90 4.39 -4.21
C SER A 102 6.72 3.98 -3.30
N GLY A 103 5.52 4.48 -3.58
CA GLY A 103 4.31 4.11 -2.84
C GLY A 103 4.06 2.59 -2.75
N PRO A 104 4.23 1.81 -3.83
CA PRO A 104 4.09 0.36 -3.77
C PRO A 104 5.07 -0.31 -2.81
N GLU A 105 6.33 0.16 -2.74
CA GLU A 105 7.27 -0.29 -1.73
C GLU A 105 6.81 0.07 -0.32
N TYR A 106 6.11 1.19 -0.16
CA TYR A 106 5.54 1.64 1.11
C TYR A 106 4.26 0.92 1.51
N TYR A 107 3.64 0.19 0.59
CA TYR A 107 2.56 -0.77 0.86
C TYR A 107 3.09 -2.21 0.98
N GLY A 108 4.38 -2.45 0.76
CA GLY A 108 4.98 -3.78 0.87
C GLY A 108 4.86 -4.64 -0.38
N PHE A 109 4.22 -4.16 -1.45
CA PHE A 109 4.07 -4.91 -2.70
C PHE A 109 5.39 -5.23 -3.43
N ALA A 110 6.49 -4.58 -3.04
CA ALA A 110 7.82 -4.91 -3.52
C ALA A 110 8.58 -5.92 -2.63
N HIS A 111 8.04 -6.24 -1.45
CA HIS A 111 8.67 -7.15 -0.49
C HIS A 111 8.56 -8.60 -0.98
N PRO A 112 9.67 -9.38 -1.06
CA PRO A 112 9.66 -10.72 -1.63
C PRO A 112 8.61 -11.66 -1.02
N LEU A 113 8.48 -11.66 0.31
CA LEU A 113 7.48 -12.49 0.99
C LEU A 113 6.04 -12.09 0.65
N VAL A 114 5.75 -10.79 0.51
CA VAL A 114 4.40 -10.33 0.15
C VAL A 114 4.08 -10.73 -1.28
N ILE A 115 5.06 -10.68 -2.17
CA ILE A 115 4.91 -11.14 -3.55
C ILE A 115 4.62 -12.64 -3.57
N GLU A 116 5.40 -13.44 -2.83
CA GLU A 116 5.19 -14.89 -2.74
C GLU A 116 3.80 -15.22 -2.19
N MET A 117 3.38 -14.55 -1.10
CA MET A 117 2.05 -14.71 -0.53
C MET A 117 0.94 -14.37 -1.53
N ILE A 118 1.06 -13.26 -2.28
CA ILE A 118 0.08 -12.87 -3.30
C ILE A 118 0.09 -13.85 -4.49
N GLU A 119 1.27 -14.38 -4.87
CA GLU A 119 1.42 -15.34 -5.96
C GLU A 119 0.86 -16.75 -5.64
N GLU A 120 0.56 -17.01 -4.36
CA GLU A 120 -0.10 -18.23 -3.87
C GLU A 120 -1.64 -18.08 -3.76
N MET A 121 -2.18 -16.87 -3.91
CA MET A 121 -3.62 -16.60 -3.81
C MET A 121 -4.39 -17.10 -5.06
N GLU A 122 -5.64 -17.50 -4.85
CA GLU A 122 -6.60 -17.75 -5.93
C GLU A 122 -6.84 -16.48 -6.76
N GLY A 123 -6.92 -16.61 -8.08
CA GLY A 123 -7.14 -15.50 -9.01
C GLY A 123 -5.88 -14.88 -9.63
N VAL A 124 -4.68 -15.27 -9.15
CA VAL A 124 -3.41 -14.72 -9.63
C VAL A 124 -3.12 -15.04 -11.10
N ASP A 125 -3.48 -16.24 -11.57
CA ASP A 125 -3.18 -16.69 -12.93
C ASP A 125 -4.09 -16.02 -13.97
N GLU A 126 -5.23 -15.49 -13.53
CA GLU A 126 -6.18 -14.72 -14.32
C GLU A 126 -5.78 -13.25 -14.46
N CYS A 127 -4.82 -12.75 -13.65
CA CYS A 127 -4.28 -11.39 -13.77
C CYS A 127 -3.40 -11.23 -15.02
N PHE A 128 -4.02 -11.13 -16.21
CA PHE A 128 -3.35 -11.19 -17.51
C PHE A 128 -2.20 -10.19 -17.75
N ARG A 129 -2.14 -9.07 -17.02
CA ARG A 129 -1.04 -8.10 -17.14
C ARG A 129 0.14 -8.43 -16.23
N TYR A 130 -0.09 -9.17 -15.15
CA TYR A 130 0.90 -9.41 -14.12
C TYR A 130 1.99 -10.36 -14.62
N LYS A 131 3.25 -10.05 -14.32
CA LYS A 131 4.40 -10.90 -14.63
C LYS A 131 4.93 -11.47 -13.32
N ARG A 132 4.71 -12.77 -13.10
CA ARG A 132 5.27 -13.49 -11.95
C ARG A 132 6.78 -13.27 -11.87
N ARG A 133 7.29 -13.10 -10.65
CA ARG A 133 8.74 -13.00 -10.45
C ARG A 133 9.32 -14.41 -10.44
N HIS A 134 10.05 -14.79 -11.48
CA HIS A 134 10.77 -16.06 -11.47
C HIS A 134 11.74 -16.10 -10.29
N LYS A 135 11.69 -17.17 -9.49
CA LYS A 135 12.81 -17.55 -8.62
C LYS A 135 13.98 -17.88 -9.54
N GLU A 136 15.01 -17.05 -9.58
CA GLU A 136 16.31 -17.54 -10.02
C GLU A 136 16.68 -18.67 -9.05
N LEU A 137 16.71 -19.90 -9.56
CA LEU A 137 17.22 -21.09 -8.86
C LEU A 137 18.74 -21.03 -8.80
#